data_AF-A0A383XRB4-F1
#
_entry.id   AF-A0A383XRB4-F1
#
_cell.length_a   1.000
_cell.length_b   1.000
_cell.length_c   1.000
_cell.angle_alpha   90.00
_cell.angle_beta   90.00
_cell.angle_gamma   90.00
#
_symmetry.space_group_name_H-M   'P 1'
#
loop_
_entity.id
_entity.type
_entity.pdbx_description
1 polymer ?
#
loop_
_entity_poly.entity_id
_entity_poly.type
_entity_poly.pdbx_seq_one_letter_code
_entity_poly.pdbx_strand_id
1 'polypeptide(L)'
;MHDLLPTCTLDAERFRQTLLASEAFLIIQDLDGVCMGLVRDPLTRTLERGYVEAAHVLDGRFYVLTNGEHIGRRGVNAIVDAALDDPDQAGLEGLYLPGLAAGGVQSQDRYGQVTHPGVSDAEHRFLAAFPERALRFLTDLLTQPPFRLQEPEALALAEVCVLDNAASPTLNLNPLHHRFTDDAETYRQAQVAVQQFMQALLERADQSGLGDSFFVHYAPNMGRDAKGGERIQWADDHHAGTTDFQFMLRGAVKEAGVLVLLNHYYFSRTGQYPLGEDFNAREAPADHPSLIELAVQRFDPALMPRIVGVGDTLTSTPDDSGQWQRGGSDRGFLTLVQDLGQRFETGNIVIFVDSSGGEVRRPGVQTDTLDPDADVVPIEAMSGLCDPEDPLRPNLIMPGGHVQYVNWFCALAAATNTR
;
A
#
# COMPACT_ATOMS: atom_id res chain seq x y z
N MET A 1 -19.68 -19.04 -21.80
CA MET A 1 -18.76 -19.69 -20.85
C MET A 1 -17.54 -18.81 -20.78
N HIS A 2 -17.47 -17.92 -19.78
CA HIS A 2 -16.20 -17.26 -19.47
C HIS A 2 -15.28 -18.35 -18.93
N ASP A 3 -14.12 -18.56 -19.56
CA ASP A 3 -13.07 -19.38 -18.95
C ASP A 3 -12.74 -18.75 -17.60
N LEU A 4 -12.97 -19.51 -16.53
CA LEU A 4 -12.55 -19.10 -15.19
C LEU A 4 -11.04 -18.88 -15.24
N LEU A 5 -10.60 -17.69 -14.87
CA LEU A 5 -9.19 -17.41 -14.74
C LEU A 5 -8.59 -18.34 -13.69
N PRO A 6 -7.39 -18.89 -13.94
CA PRO A 6 -6.73 -19.72 -12.94
C PRO A 6 -6.46 -18.90 -11.68
N THR A 7 -6.43 -19.60 -10.54
CA THR A 7 -6.00 -19.06 -9.26
C THR A 7 -4.62 -19.60 -8.93
N CYS A 8 -3.78 -18.77 -8.33
CA CYS A 8 -2.41 -19.08 -7.94
C CYS A 8 -1.60 -19.70 -9.08
N THR A 9 -1.37 -18.99 -10.18
CA THR A 9 -0.51 -19.46 -11.29
C THR A 9 0.72 -18.60 -11.49
N LEU A 10 1.69 -19.10 -12.26
CA LEU A 10 2.90 -18.38 -12.71
C LEU A 10 2.79 -17.86 -14.17
N ASP A 11 1.70 -18.19 -14.89
CA ASP A 11 1.54 -17.88 -16.31
C ASP A 11 1.18 -16.40 -16.56
N ALA A 12 2.17 -15.52 -16.42
CA ALA A 12 2.01 -14.09 -16.63
C ALA A 12 1.59 -13.73 -18.07
N GLU A 13 1.97 -14.54 -19.06
CA GLU A 13 1.67 -14.29 -20.46
C GLU A 13 0.18 -14.49 -20.77
N ARG A 14 -0.45 -15.53 -20.22
CA ARG A 14 -1.90 -15.72 -20.32
C ARG A 14 -2.69 -14.55 -19.75
N PHE A 15 -2.25 -13.97 -18.63
CA PHE A 15 -2.92 -12.80 -18.04
C PHE A 15 -2.72 -11.55 -18.91
N ARG A 16 -1.54 -11.35 -19.49
CA ARG A 16 -1.29 -10.27 -20.45
C ARG A 16 -2.20 -10.38 -21.66
N GLN A 17 -2.30 -11.56 -22.27
CA GLN A 17 -3.20 -11.83 -23.40
C GLN A 17 -4.66 -11.61 -23.03
N THR A 18 -5.05 -12.03 -21.82
CA THR A 18 -6.40 -11.85 -21.31
C THR A 18 -6.76 -10.37 -21.16
N LEU A 19 -5.85 -9.54 -20.65
CA LEU A 19 -6.05 -8.08 -20.56
C LEU A 19 -6.11 -7.44 -21.94
N LEU A 20 -5.22 -7.83 -22.85
CA LEU A 20 -5.25 -7.33 -24.23
C LEU A 20 -6.53 -7.75 -24.97
N ALA A 21 -7.14 -8.88 -24.63
CA ALA A 21 -8.41 -9.32 -25.21
C ALA A 21 -9.64 -8.68 -24.53
N SER A 22 -9.46 -7.99 -23.39
CA SER A 22 -10.55 -7.36 -22.66
C SER A 22 -10.97 -6.04 -23.32
N GLU A 23 -12.28 -5.78 -23.41
CA GLU A 23 -12.81 -4.53 -23.97
C GLU A 23 -12.38 -3.32 -23.13
N ALA A 24 -12.36 -3.50 -21.80
CA ALA A 24 -12.01 -2.50 -20.82
C ALA A 24 -11.29 -3.15 -19.64
N PHE A 25 -10.21 -2.51 -19.16
CA PHE A 25 -9.55 -2.88 -17.93
C PHE A 25 -9.07 -1.65 -17.16
N LEU A 26 -8.88 -1.84 -15.85
CA LEU A 26 -8.41 -0.83 -14.90
C LEU A 26 -7.39 -1.47 -13.96
N ILE A 27 -6.15 -0.97 -13.95
CA ILE A 27 -5.09 -1.42 -13.05
C ILE A 27 -5.06 -0.47 -11.85
N ILE A 28 -5.12 -1.05 -10.65
CA ILE A 28 -4.97 -0.37 -9.37
C ILE A 28 -3.87 -1.11 -8.61
N GLN A 29 -2.75 -0.44 -8.33
CA GLN A 29 -1.60 -1.08 -7.69
C GLN A 29 -1.04 -0.28 -6.51
N ASP A 30 -0.44 -0.98 -5.54
CA ASP A 30 0.52 -0.36 -4.63
C ASP A 30 1.86 -0.09 -5.35
N LEU A 31 2.80 0.55 -4.68
CA LEU A 31 4.08 1.01 -5.25
C LEU A 31 5.27 0.23 -4.72
N ASP A 32 5.58 0.43 -3.43
CA ASP A 32 6.71 -0.20 -2.75
C ASP A 32 6.54 -1.72 -2.75
N GLY A 33 7.56 -2.45 -3.21
CA GLY A 33 7.52 -3.91 -3.36
C GLY A 33 6.84 -4.40 -4.65
N VAL A 34 6.04 -3.56 -5.32
CA VAL A 34 5.35 -3.89 -6.58
C VAL A 34 6.16 -3.43 -7.81
N CYS A 35 6.41 -2.14 -7.93
CA CYS A 35 7.12 -1.54 -9.08
C CYS A 35 8.50 -1.00 -8.73
N MET A 36 8.86 -1.04 -7.44
CA MET A 36 10.17 -0.69 -6.92
C MET A 36 10.53 -1.64 -5.77
N GLY A 37 11.82 -1.86 -5.54
CA GLY A 37 12.27 -2.72 -4.45
C GLY A 37 11.97 -2.15 -3.06
N LEU A 38 11.76 -3.04 -2.08
CA LEU A 38 11.71 -2.65 -0.67
C LEU A 38 13.13 -2.37 -0.17
N VAL A 39 13.39 -1.10 0.16
CA VAL A 39 14.67 -0.61 0.69
C VAL A 39 14.52 -0.20 2.14
N ARG A 40 15.62 -0.19 2.89
CA ARG A 40 15.63 0.25 4.30
C ARG A 40 15.47 1.76 4.45
N ASP A 41 16.08 2.52 3.54
CA ASP A 41 15.95 3.97 3.49
C ASP A 41 15.05 4.36 2.31
N PRO A 42 13.83 4.88 2.54
CA PRO A 42 12.93 5.30 1.48
C PRO A 42 13.54 6.34 0.51
N LEU A 43 14.63 7.02 0.87
CA LEU A 43 15.34 7.95 -0.03
C LEU A 43 16.21 7.24 -1.08
N THR A 44 16.48 5.95 -0.93
CA THR A 44 17.28 5.18 -1.90
C THR A 44 16.42 4.43 -2.92
N ARG A 45 15.10 4.61 -2.88
CA ARG A 45 14.17 4.04 -3.85
C ARG A 45 14.47 4.55 -5.25
N THR A 46 14.29 3.68 -6.23
CA THR A 46 14.46 3.98 -7.65
C THR A 46 13.30 3.44 -8.44
N LEU A 47 12.92 4.15 -9.49
CA LEU A 47 11.99 3.68 -10.52
C LEU A 47 12.71 3.59 -11.86
N GLU A 48 12.32 2.62 -12.67
CA GLU A 48 12.82 2.52 -14.04
C GLU A 48 12.08 3.53 -14.93
N ARG A 49 12.82 4.28 -15.76
CA ARG A 49 12.24 5.19 -16.75
C ARG A 49 11.19 4.52 -17.64
N GLY A 50 11.49 3.30 -18.11
CA GLY A 50 10.57 2.53 -18.94
C GLY A 50 9.23 2.23 -18.26
N TYR A 51 9.23 2.08 -16.93
CA TYR A 51 8.00 1.92 -16.15
C TYR A 51 7.19 3.21 -16.12
N VAL A 52 7.83 4.36 -15.91
CA VAL A 52 7.17 5.68 -15.93
C VAL A 52 6.52 5.95 -17.29
N GLU A 53 7.26 5.68 -18.38
CA GLU A 53 6.75 5.81 -19.75
C GLU A 53 5.61 4.83 -20.04
N ALA A 54 5.70 3.59 -19.54
CA ALA A 54 4.63 2.59 -19.65
C ALA A 54 3.35 3.01 -18.90
N ALA A 55 3.49 3.60 -17.70
CA ALA A 55 2.37 4.11 -16.92
C ALA A 55 1.65 5.25 -17.66
N HIS A 56 2.41 6.15 -18.29
CA HIS A 56 1.88 7.21 -19.15
C HIS A 56 1.10 6.67 -20.35
N VAL A 57 1.60 5.61 -21.02
CA VAL A 57 0.89 4.95 -22.12
C VAL A 57 -0.46 4.37 -21.67
N LEU A 58 -0.56 3.95 -20.41
CA LEU A 58 -1.76 3.37 -19.81
C LEU A 58 -2.67 4.40 -19.12
N ASP A 59 -2.55 5.69 -19.46
CA ASP A 59 -3.39 6.75 -18.92
C ASP A 59 -4.90 6.43 -19.03
N GLY A 60 -5.64 6.77 -17.96
CA GLY A 60 -7.06 6.43 -17.80
C GLY A 60 -7.37 4.94 -17.64
N ARG A 61 -6.35 4.07 -17.57
CA ARG A 61 -6.47 2.63 -17.28
C ARG A 61 -5.55 2.16 -16.15
N PHE A 62 -4.74 3.06 -15.61
CA PHE A 62 -3.76 2.78 -14.58
C PHE A 62 -3.82 3.85 -13.50
N TYR A 63 -3.85 3.41 -12.24
CA TYR A 63 -3.73 4.28 -11.08
C TYR A 63 -2.94 3.60 -9.96
N VAL A 64 -2.22 4.40 -9.21
CA VAL A 64 -1.58 3.96 -7.97
C VAL A 64 -2.53 4.12 -6.78
N LEU A 65 -2.37 3.28 -5.77
CA LEU A 65 -3.11 3.28 -4.52
C LEU A 65 -2.18 2.84 -3.39
N THR A 66 -1.60 3.81 -2.70
CA THR A 66 -0.53 3.56 -1.72
C THR A 66 -0.78 4.22 -0.36
N ASN A 67 -0.13 3.69 0.68
CA ASN A 67 -0.06 4.33 2.01
C ASN A 67 1.07 5.39 2.09
N GLY A 68 2.05 5.32 1.18
CA GLY A 68 3.06 6.37 0.99
C GLY A 68 2.44 7.68 0.47
N GLU A 69 3.26 8.67 0.13
CA GLU A 69 2.77 9.94 -0.43
C GLU A 69 3.34 10.21 -1.82
N HIS A 70 2.59 10.96 -2.63
CA HIS A 70 3.05 11.48 -3.90
C HIS A 70 4.10 12.58 -3.72
N ILE A 71 3.87 13.48 -2.77
CA ILE A 71 4.70 14.67 -2.51
C ILE A 71 5.56 14.54 -1.26
N GLY A 72 6.41 15.54 -1.04
CA GLY A 72 7.34 15.59 0.07
C GLY A 72 8.70 14.99 -0.28
N ARG A 73 9.65 15.09 0.66
CA ARG A 73 11.04 14.69 0.43
C ARG A 73 11.18 13.20 0.07
N ARG A 74 10.28 12.38 0.58
CA ARG A 74 10.20 10.92 0.34
C ARG A 74 8.99 10.55 -0.51
N GLY A 75 8.38 11.54 -1.18
CA GLY A 75 7.24 11.33 -2.06
C GLY A 75 7.65 10.64 -3.36
N VAL A 76 6.70 9.98 -3.99
CA VAL A 76 6.88 9.26 -5.26
C VAL A 76 7.31 10.19 -6.39
N ASN A 77 6.86 11.45 -6.40
CA ASN A 77 7.21 12.41 -7.45
C ASN A 77 8.72 12.64 -7.54
N ALA A 78 9.41 12.75 -6.41
CA ALA A 78 10.87 12.90 -6.40
C ALA A 78 11.58 11.68 -6.99
N ILE A 79 11.00 10.48 -6.86
CA ILE A 79 11.52 9.24 -7.44
C ILE A 79 11.28 9.23 -8.96
N VAL A 80 10.13 9.71 -9.42
CA VAL A 80 9.82 9.88 -10.85
C VAL A 80 10.77 10.90 -11.48
N ASP A 81 10.96 12.07 -10.84
CA ASP A 81 11.88 13.12 -11.32
C ASP A 81 13.31 12.58 -11.46
N ALA A 82 13.76 11.78 -10.48
CA ALA A 82 15.09 11.16 -10.50
C ALA A 82 15.26 10.05 -11.57
N ALA A 83 14.15 9.48 -12.07
CA ALA A 83 14.18 8.48 -13.14
C ALA A 83 14.27 9.10 -14.54
N LEU A 84 14.04 10.41 -14.66
CA LEU A 84 14.06 11.15 -15.93
C LEU A 84 15.38 11.92 -16.11
N ASP A 85 15.65 12.33 -17.35
CA ASP A 85 16.85 13.13 -17.66
C ASP A 85 16.70 14.59 -17.19
N ASP A 86 15.46 15.10 -17.18
CA ASP A 86 15.09 16.44 -16.76
C ASP A 86 14.00 16.36 -15.67
N PRO A 87 14.27 16.82 -14.43
CA PRO A 87 13.31 16.80 -13.33
C PRO A 87 12.00 17.56 -13.63
N ASP A 88 12.01 18.58 -14.48
CA ASP A 88 10.80 19.35 -14.80
C ASP A 88 9.93 18.63 -15.85
N GLN A 89 10.47 17.60 -16.52
CA GLN A 89 9.79 16.88 -17.60
C GLN A 89 8.51 16.21 -17.11
N ALA A 90 8.51 15.65 -15.90
CA ALA A 90 7.38 14.88 -15.40
C ALA A 90 6.09 15.71 -15.31
N GLY A 91 6.17 16.90 -14.72
CA GLY A 91 5.04 17.81 -14.61
C GLY A 91 4.61 18.41 -15.95
N LEU A 92 5.56 18.65 -16.87
CA LEU A 92 5.27 19.24 -18.18
C LEU A 92 4.60 18.25 -19.15
N GLU A 93 5.04 16.99 -19.16
CA GLU A 93 4.58 15.96 -20.11
C GLU A 93 3.50 15.05 -19.50
N GLY A 94 3.19 15.26 -18.22
CA GLY A 94 2.22 14.46 -17.48
C GLY A 94 2.69 13.03 -17.30
N LEU A 95 3.89 12.84 -16.75
CA LEU A 95 4.53 11.54 -16.49
C LEU A 95 4.45 11.12 -15.01
N TYR A 96 3.93 11.96 -14.11
CA TYR A 96 3.70 11.52 -12.74
C TYR A 96 2.68 10.39 -12.69
N LEU A 97 2.85 9.49 -11.73
CA LEU A 97 1.94 8.38 -11.53
C LEU A 97 0.62 8.90 -10.93
N PRO A 98 -0.52 8.83 -11.67
CA PRO A 98 -1.80 9.32 -11.16
C PRO A 98 -2.39 8.33 -10.16
N GLY A 99 -3.20 8.82 -9.24
CA GLY A 99 -3.96 7.98 -8.32
C GLY A 99 -4.00 8.51 -6.90
N LEU A 100 -4.10 7.60 -5.95
CA LEU A 100 -4.31 7.91 -4.55
C LEU A 100 -3.13 7.48 -3.68
N ALA A 101 -2.80 8.33 -2.74
CA ALA A 101 -1.75 8.15 -1.75
C ALA A 101 -2.29 8.47 -0.35
N ALA A 102 -1.45 8.31 0.67
CA ALA A 102 -1.78 8.43 2.09
C ALA A 102 -3.01 7.59 2.48
N GLY A 103 -3.15 6.39 1.91
CA GLY A 103 -4.30 5.51 2.17
C GLY A 103 -5.59 5.94 1.48
N GLY A 104 -5.54 6.83 0.48
CA GLY A 104 -6.72 7.22 -0.31
C GLY A 104 -7.12 8.69 -0.23
N VAL A 105 -6.51 9.46 0.68
CA VAL A 105 -6.90 10.86 0.96
C VAL A 105 -6.02 11.89 0.27
N GLN A 106 -4.90 11.49 -0.33
CA GLN A 106 -4.09 12.36 -1.19
C GLN A 106 -4.33 11.95 -2.64
N SER A 107 -4.98 12.80 -3.42
CA SER A 107 -5.26 12.55 -4.84
C SER A 107 -4.30 13.34 -5.70
N GLN A 108 -3.72 12.69 -6.72
CA GLN A 108 -2.82 13.30 -7.68
C GLN A 108 -3.23 12.96 -9.12
N ASP A 109 -3.21 13.98 -9.99
CA ASP A 109 -3.26 13.78 -11.43
C ASP A 109 -1.88 13.53 -12.05
N ARG A 110 -1.84 13.16 -13.33
CA ARG A 110 -0.58 12.88 -14.03
C ARG A 110 0.34 14.09 -14.20
N TYR A 111 -0.13 15.32 -13.93
CA TYR A 111 0.66 16.55 -13.99
C TYR A 111 1.17 17.00 -12.61
N GLY A 112 0.93 16.20 -11.56
CA GLY A 112 1.41 16.49 -10.20
C GLY A 112 0.51 17.46 -9.43
N GLN A 113 -0.73 17.70 -9.88
CA GLN A 113 -1.69 18.47 -9.10
C GLN A 113 -2.23 17.61 -7.96
N VAL A 114 -1.90 18.01 -6.73
CA VAL A 114 -2.29 17.29 -5.51
C VAL A 114 -3.44 17.98 -4.80
N THR A 115 -4.44 17.19 -4.40
CA THR A 115 -5.53 17.61 -3.53
C THR A 115 -5.69 16.63 -2.37
N HIS A 116 -6.41 17.04 -1.32
CA HIS A 116 -6.71 16.19 -0.16
C HIS A 116 -8.23 16.09 0.10
N PRO A 117 -8.99 15.36 -0.75
CA PRO A 117 -10.44 15.29 -0.63
C PRO A 117 -10.89 14.79 0.75
N GLY A 118 -11.88 15.47 1.32
CA GLY A 118 -12.43 15.14 2.64
C GLY A 118 -11.54 15.54 3.83
N VAL A 119 -10.38 16.18 3.63
CA VAL A 119 -9.49 16.59 4.74
C VAL A 119 -9.71 18.06 5.10
N SER A 120 -9.89 18.33 6.39
CA SER A 120 -10.10 19.70 6.88
C SER A 120 -8.79 20.43 7.19
N ASP A 121 -8.83 21.76 7.18
CA ASP A 121 -7.70 22.61 7.60
C ASP A 121 -7.22 22.31 9.03
N ALA A 122 -8.15 21.93 9.93
CA ALA A 122 -7.82 21.59 11.31
C ALA A 122 -7.00 20.30 11.39
N GLU A 123 -7.36 19.31 10.59
CA GLU A 123 -6.63 18.05 10.49
C GLU A 123 -5.24 18.26 9.87
N HIS A 124 -5.15 19.01 8.76
CA HIS A 124 -3.86 19.37 8.17
C HIS A 124 -2.92 20.07 9.17
N ARG A 125 -3.43 21.05 9.92
CA ARG A 125 -2.63 21.73 10.96
C ARG A 125 -2.20 20.78 12.08
N PHE A 126 -3.02 19.80 12.44
CA PHE A 126 -2.66 18.82 13.45
C PHE A 126 -1.52 17.91 12.97
N LEU A 127 -1.61 17.41 11.74
CA LEU A 127 -0.59 16.55 11.11
C LEU A 127 0.73 17.30 10.88
N ALA A 128 0.68 18.57 10.47
CA ALA A 128 1.87 19.40 10.26
C ALA A 128 2.74 19.56 11.53
N ALA A 129 2.14 19.42 12.72
CA ALA A 129 2.86 19.48 13.98
C ALA A 129 3.48 18.13 14.41
N PHE A 130 3.20 17.04 13.69
CA PHE A 130 3.69 15.70 14.03
C PHE A 130 5.22 15.60 14.01
N PRO A 131 5.94 16.00 12.94
CA PRO A 131 7.38 15.73 12.84
C PRO A 131 8.17 16.34 14.00
N GLU A 132 7.84 17.58 14.38
CA GLU A 132 8.48 18.28 15.51
C GLU A 132 8.19 17.60 16.86
N ARG A 133 6.97 17.06 17.04
CA ARG A 133 6.62 16.30 18.26
C ARG A 133 7.36 14.98 18.33
N ALA A 134 7.40 14.25 17.22
CA ALA A 134 8.04 12.96 17.10
C ALA A 134 9.56 13.04 17.27
N LEU A 135 10.20 14.06 16.68
CA LEU A 135 11.63 14.31 16.81
C LEU A 135 12.04 14.56 18.27
N ARG A 136 11.32 15.43 18.97
CA ARG A 136 11.54 15.67 20.41
C ARG A 136 11.35 14.39 21.22
N PHE A 137 10.22 13.72 21.03
CA PHE A 137 9.90 12.48 21.73
C PHE A 137 11.00 11.42 21.57
N LEU A 138 11.44 11.15 20.35
CA LEU A 138 12.47 10.14 20.11
C LEU A 138 13.83 10.55 20.66
N THR A 139 14.22 11.82 20.54
CA THR A 139 15.49 12.31 21.11
C THR A 139 15.49 12.16 22.63
N ASP A 140 14.39 12.55 23.29
CA ASP A 140 14.22 12.39 24.74
C ASP A 140 14.21 10.90 25.14
N LEU A 141 13.50 10.05 24.40
CA LEU A 141 13.44 8.61 24.65
C LEU A 141 14.84 7.98 24.59
N LEU A 142 15.57 8.23 23.51
CA LEU A 142 16.84 7.59 23.22
C LEU A 142 17.99 8.05 24.14
N THR A 143 17.87 9.22 24.77
CA THR A 143 18.87 9.71 25.74
C THR A 143 18.66 9.16 27.16
N GLN A 144 17.48 8.59 27.45
CA GLN A 144 17.13 8.04 28.76
C GLN A 144 17.38 6.52 28.86
N PRO A 145 17.43 5.92 30.07
CA PRO A 145 17.41 4.47 30.22
C PRO A 145 16.18 3.83 29.55
N PRO A 146 16.30 2.66 28.89
CA PRO A 146 17.50 1.82 28.78
C PRO A 146 18.53 2.27 27.72
N PHE A 147 18.15 3.15 26.78
CA PHE A 147 18.91 3.43 25.56
C PHE A 147 20.23 4.21 25.80
N ARG A 148 20.18 5.26 26.64
CA ARG A 148 21.33 6.07 27.07
C ARG A 148 22.28 6.52 25.95
N LEU A 149 21.74 6.82 24.77
CA LEU A 149 22.53 7.37 23.67
C LEU A 149 22.98 8.80 23.99
N GLN A 150 24.10 9.23 23.39
CA GLN A 150 24.50 10.63 23.46
C GLN A 150 23.54 11.48 22.63
N GLU A 151 23.24 12.71 23.06
CA GLU A 151 22.27 13.59 22.41
C GLU A 151 22.51 13.77 20.90
N PRO A 152 23.74 13.96 20.38
CA PRO A 152 23.97 14.04 18.94
C PRO A 152 23.63 12.75 18.18
N GLU A 153 23.88 11.58 18.77
CA GLU A 153 23.54 10.27 18.17
C GLU A 153 22.02 10.04 18.20
N ALA A 154 21.38 10.36 19.32
CA ALA A 154 19.93 10.25 19.49
C ALA A 154 19.17 11.14 18.48
N LEU A 155 19.62 12.39 18.32
CA LEU A 155 19.01 13.32 17.36
C LEU A 155 19.15 12.81 15.92
N ALA A 156 20.36 12.39 15.52
CA ALA A 156 20.61 11.87 14.18
C ALA A 156 19.75 10.62 13.88
N LEU A 157 19.60 9.71 14.85
CA LEU A 157 18.70 8.56 14.69
C LEU A 157 17.23 9.00 14.60
N ALA A 158 16.79 9.93 15.44
CA ALA A 158 15.42 10.43 15.42
C ALA A 158 15.06 11.10 14.08
N GLU A 159 15.97 11.86 13.48
CA GLU A 159 15.77 12.49 12.16
C GLU A 159 15.54 11.47 11.03
N VAL A 160 16.18 10.30 11.12
CA VAL A 160 15.97 9.22 10.14
C VAL A 160 14.65 8.49 10.41
N CYS A 161 14.29 8.28 11.69
CA CYS A 161 13.06 7.60 12.06
C CYS A 161 11.79 8.41 11.75
N VAL A 162 11.86 9.74 11.76
CA VAL A 162 10.70 10.61 11.51
C VAL A 162 10.52 10.83 10.02
N LEU A 163 9.42 10.29 9.48
CA LEU A 163 8.98 10.54 8.11
C LEU A 163 7.92 11.64 8.14
N ASP A 164 8.21 12.74 7.45
CA ASP A 164 7.50 14.03 7.46
C ASP A 164 6.37 14.13 6.41
N ASN A 165 5.81 12.98 6.05
CA ASN A 165 4.61 12.82 5.23
C ASN A 165 3.47 13.72 5.74
N ALA A 166 2.85 14.49 4.84
CA ALA A 166 1.90 15.56 5.19
C ALA A 166 0.51 15.06 5.62
N ALA A 167 0.09 13.91 5.09
CA ALA A 167 -1.20 13.27 5.29
C ALA A 167 -1.09 11.90 6.00
N SER A 168 0.08 11.26 5.97
CA SER A 168 0.38 10.01 6.68
C SER A 168 1.74 10.03 7.42
N PRO A 169 1.99 11.01 8.30
CA PRO A 169 3.26 11.10 9.04
C PRO A 169 3.56 9.80 9.79
N THR A 170 4.82 9.37 9.75
CA THR A 170 5.22 8.02 10.16
C THR A 170 6.45 8.05 11.06
N LEU A 171 6.46 7.19 12.07
CA LEU A 171 7.67 6.77 12.77
C LEU A 171 8.12 5.41 12.23
N ASN A 172 9.23 5.40 11.49
CA ASN A 172 9.88 4.20 10.99
C ASN A 172 11.01 3.79 11.94
N LEU A 173 10.90 2.62 12.55
CA LEU A 173 11.82 2.12 13.57
C LEU A 173 12.91 1.21 13.02
N ASN A 174 13.03 1.04 11.69
CA ASN A 174 14.12 0.26 11.10
C ASN A 174 15.52 0.76 11.53
N PRO A 175 15.79 2.08 11.62
CA PRO A 175 17.07 2.57 12.13
C PRO A 175 17.33 2.12 13.58
N LEU A 176 16.29 2.09 14.43
CA LEU A 176 16.42 1.64 15.82
C LEU A 176 16.62 0.12 15.89
N HIS A 177 15.89 -0.66 15.10
CA HIS A 177 16.10 -2.10 15.01
C HIS A 177 17.54 -2.42 14.60
N HIS A 178 18.09 -1.69 13.64
CA HIS A 178 19.48 -1.85 13.23
C HIS A 178 20.46 -1.47 14.34
N ARG A 179 20.18 -0.38 15.07
CA ARG A 179 21.01 0.10 16.17
C ARG A 179 21.03 -0.86 17.38
N PHE A 180 19.95 -1.62 17.57
CA PHE A 180 19.74 -2.54 18.69
C PHE A 180 19.55 -3.99 18.23
N THR A 181 20.16 -4.39 17.11
CA THR A 181 19.96 -5.73 16.51
C THR A 181 20.32 -6.87 17.46
N ASP A 182 21.31 -6.68 18.33
CA ASP A 182 21.74 -7.68 19.31
C ASP A 182 20.96 -7.61 20.65
N ASP A 183 19.95 -6.75 20.75
CA ASP A 183 19.15 -6.53 21.96
C ASP A 183 17.66 -6.32 21.60
N ALA A 184 16.99 -7.43 21.29
CA ALA A 184 15.57 -7.45 20.93
C ALA A 184 14.68 -6.90 22.06
N GLU A 185 15.08 -7.06 23.33
CA GLU A 185 14.34 -6.52 24.47
C GLU A 185 14.37 -4.99 24.49
N THR A 186 15.54 -4.37 24.32
CA THR A 186 15.68 -2.91 24.23
C THR A 186 14.94 -2.37 23.00
N TYR A 187 15.04 -3.03 21.84
CA TYR A 187 14.30 -2.60 20.66
C TYR A 187 12.77 -2.71 20.86
N ARG A 188 12.29 -3.78 21.48
CA ARG A 188 10.87 -3.94 21.82
C ARG A 188 10.38 -2.84 22.77
N GLN A 189 11.22 -2.38 23.70
CA GLN A 189 10.88 -1.23 24.55
C GLN A 189 10.69 0.06 23.73
N ALA A 190 11.43 0.25 22.63
CA ALA A 190 11.20 1.36 21.71
C ALA A 190 9.83 1.25 21.02
N GLN A 191 9.44 0.05 20.56
CA GLN A 191 8.11 -0.18 19.97
C GLN A 191 6.99 0.16 20.97
N VAL A 192 7.12 -0.25 22.24
CA VAL A 192 6.14 0.04 23.29
C VAL A 192 6.04 1.55 23.54
N ALA A 193 7.17 2.24 23.65
CA ALA A 193 7.19 3.69 23.86
C ALA A 193 6.56 4.46 22.69
N VAL A 194 6.84 4.03 21.45
CA VAL A 194 6.27 4.63 20.24
C VAL A 194 4.76 4.38 20.17
N GLN A 195 4.28 3.18 20.51
CA GLN A 195 2.84 2.91 20.62
C GLN A 195 2.16 3.86 21.60
N GLN A 196 2.76 4.06 22.78
CA GLN A 196 2.23 4.97 23.80
C GLN A 196 2.22 6.43 23.33
N PHE A 197 3.26 6.86 22.62
CA PHE A 197 3.31 8.18 22.00
C PHE A 197 2.19 8.37 20.98
N MET A 198 1.93 7.38 20.12
CA MET A 198 0.84 7.45 19.14
C MET A 198 -0.53 7.50 19.83
N GLN A 199 -0.74 6.74 20.90
CA GLN A 199 -1.96 6.78 21.68
C GLN A 199 -2.17 8.17 22.33
N ALA A 200 -1.11 8.77 22.88
CA ALA A 200 -1.16 10.12 23.44
C ALA A 200 -1.46 11.19 22.36
N LEU A 201 -1.01 10.98 21.11
CA LEU A 201 -1.38 11.84 19.99
C LEU A 201 -2.88 11.74 19.66
N LEU A 202 -3.46 10.54 19.66
CA LEU A 202 -4.90 10.36 19.48
C LEU A 202 -5.71 11.07 20.57
N GLU A 203 -5.31 10.93 21.84
CA GLU A 203 -5.94 11.63 22.96
C GLU A 203 -5.84 13.15 22.85
N ARG A 204 -4.70 13.65 22.35
CA ARG A 204 -4.51 15.09 22.11
C ARG A 204 -5.36 15.60 20.94
N ALA A 205 -5.55 14.78 19.90
CA ALA A 205 -6.46 15.09 18.81
C ALA A 205 -7.90 15.21 19.34
N ASP A 206 -8.32 14.26 20.18
CA ASP A 206 -9.63 14.28 20.84
C ASP A 206 -9.85 15.54 21.67
N GLN A 207 -8.88 15.92 22.51
CA GLN A 207 -8.90 17.17 23.27
C GLN A 207 -8.95 18.43 22.40
N SER A 208 -8.53 18.34 21.13
CA SER A 208 -8.57 19.43 20.15
C SER A 208 -9.83 19.40 19.29
N GLY A 209 -10.80 18.55 19.59
CA GLY A 209 -12.05 18.39 18.83
C GLY A 209 -11.91 17.53 17.56
N LEU A 210 -10.86 16.70 17.48
CA LEU A 210 -10.52 15.84 16.33
C LEU A 210 -10.51 14.35 16.71
N GLY A 211 -11.32 13.94 17.69
CA GLY A 211 -11.29 12.58 18.28
C GLY A 211 -11.56 11.45 17.28
N ASP A 212 -12.40 11.73 16.28
CA ASP A 212 -12.73 10.78 15.22
C ASP A 212 -11.89 10.97 13.94
N SER A 213 -10.95 11.91 13.93
CA SER A 213 -10.20 12.26 12.71
C SER A 213 -9.05 11.32 12.38
N PHE A 214 -8.50 10.59 13.37
CA PHE A 214 -7.25 9.85 13.20
C PHE A 214 -7.31 8.42 13.71
N PHE A 215 -6.40 7.60 13.20
CA PHE A 215 -6.08 6.26 13.70
C PHE A 215 -4.58 5.98 13.49
N VAL A 216 -4.09 4.86 14.02
CA VAL A 216 -2.71 4.42 13.84
C VAL A 216 -2.72 3.16 13.00
N HIS A 217 -1.98 3.18 11.89
CA HIS A 217 -1.70 2.02 11.06
C HIS A 217 -0.31 1.46 11.41
N TYR A 218 -0.22 0.15 11.58
CA TYR A 218 0.99 -0.59 11.89
C TYR A 218 1.41 -1.44 10.69
N ALA A 219 2.68 -1.38 10.29
CA ALA A 219 3.24 -2.27 9.27
C ALA A 219 4.56 -2.93 9.71
N PRO A 220 4.67 -4.28 9.61
CA PRO A 220 3.55 -5.24 9.48
C PRO A 220 2.59 -5.19 10.69
N ASN A 221 1.36 -5.69 10.51
CA ASN A 221 0.37 -5.92 11.57
C ASN A 221 -0.12 -7.37 11.60
N MET A 222 -0.66 -7.78 12.75
CA MET A 222 -1.22 -9.11 13.00
C MET A 222 -2.76 -9.11 12.87
N GLY A 223 -3.30 -8.31 11.94
CA GLY A 223 -4.74 -8.10 11.78
C GLY A 223 -5.33 -7.17 12.84
N ARG A 224 -6.63 -7.34 13.13
CA ARG A 224 -7.39 -6.47 14.04
C ARG A 224 -7.76 -7.15 15.36
N ASP A 225 -7.94 -6.35 16.41
CA ASP A 225 -8.45 -6.78 17.70
C ASP A 225 -9.98 -6.76 17.77
N ALA A 226 -10.53 -7.20 18.91
CA ALA A 226 -11.98 -7.24 19.11
C ALA A 226 -12.65 -5.86 19.12
N LYS A 227 -11.87 -4.77 19.24
CA LYS A 227 -12.34 -3.38 19.17
C LYS A 227 -12.12 -2.78 17.76
N GLY A 228 -11.59 -3.56 16.82
CA GLY A 228 -11.29 -3.13 15.46
C GLY A 228 -9.96 -2.39 15.30
N GLY A 229 -9.14 -2.28 16.34
CA GLY A 229 -7.81 -1.68 16.27
C GLY A 229 -6.78 -2.65 15.70
N GLU A 230 -5.79 -2.15 14.96
CA GLU A 230 -4.72 -3.00 14.44
C GLU A 230 -3.81 -3.54 15.56
N ARG A 231 -3.33 -4.77 15.39
CA ARG A 231 -2.43 -5.45 16.33
C ARG A 231 -0.98 -5.30 15.90
N ILE A 232 -0.16 -4.79 16.81
CA ILE A 232 1.30 -4.74 16.65
C ILE A 232 1.87 -6.16 16.63
N GLN A 233 2.81 -6.40 15.71
CA GLN A 233 3.72 -7.53 15.79
C GLN A 233 4.93 -7.09 16.63
N TRP A 234 5.07 -7.60 17.85
CA TRP A 234 6.21 -7.23 18.69
C TRP A 234 7.50 -7.84 18.17
N ALA A 235 8.62 -7.14 18.33
CA ALA A 235 9.93 -7.70 18.00
C ALA A 235 10.32 -8.84 18.95
N ASP A 236 11.10 -9.78 18.43
CA ASP A 236 11.71 -10.89 19.16
C ASP A 236 13.09 -11.20 18.57
N ASP A 237 13.71 -12.30 19.01
CA ASP A 237 15.04 -12.74 18.56
C ASP A 237 15.10 -13.17 17.08
N HIS A 238 13.95 -13.22 16.38
CA HIS A 238 13.83 -13.74 15.02
C HIS A 238 13.33 -12.71 14.02
N HIS A 239 12.52 -11.73 14.46
CA HIS A 239 11.98 -10.69 13.59
C HIS A 239 11.88 -9.31 14.26
N ALA A 240 12.00 -8.26 13.42
CA ALA A 240 11.86 -6.87 13.81
C ALA A 240 10.43 -6.46 14.24
N GLY A 241 9.43 -7.31 13.99
CA GLY A 241 8.03 -6.97 14.20
C GLY A 241 7.58 -5.74 13.40
N THR A 242 6.60 -5.00 13.93
CA THR A 242 6.13 -3.72 13.39
C THR A 242 7.26 -2.68 13.42
N THR A 243 7.59 -2.14 12.25
CA THR A 243 8.61 -1.10 12.12
C THR A 243 8.01 0.24 11.77
N ASP A 244 6.87 0.27 11.05
CA ASP A 244 6.18 1.51 10.70
C ASP A 244 4.98 1.75 11.59
N PHE A 245 4.95 2.94 12.18
CA PHE A 245 3.84 3.47 12.98
C PHE A 245 3.34 4.72 12.25
N GLN A 246 2.29 4.58 11.46
CA GLN A 246 1.75 5.66 10.63
C GLN A 246 0.54 6.28 11.32
N PHE A 247 0.56 7.60 11.49
CA PHE A 247 -0.55 8.35 12.07
C PHE A 247 -1.43 8.88 10.93
N MET A 248 -2.55 8.19 10.68
CA MET A 248 -3.35 8.36 9.46
C MET A 248 -4.73 8.95 9.75
N LEU A 249 -5.32 9.58 8.72
CA LEU A 249 -6.69 10.11 8.75
C LEU A 249 -7.72 8.98 8.72
N ARG A 250 -8.73 9.01 9.59
CA ARG A 250 -9.80 8.00 9.58
C ARG A 250 -10.52 7.97 8.23
N GLY A 251 -10.69 6.76 7.70
CA GLY A 251 -11.23 6.52 6.35
C GLY A 251 -10.15 6.46 5.27
N ALA A 252 -8.90 6.80 5.58
CA ALA A 252 -7.76 6.61 4.69
C ALA A 252 -7.31 5.14 4.66
N VAL A 253 -8.15 4.30 4.07
CA VAL A 253 -7.87 2.88 3.81
C VAL A 253 -7.93 2.61 2.31
N LYS A 254 -7.00 1.78 1.81
CA LYS A 254 -6.85 1.52 0.37
C LYS A 254 -8.14 0.97 -0.26
N GLU A 255 -8.90 0.17 0.48
CA GLU A 255 -10.19 -0.39 0.09
C GLU A 255 -11.15 0.68 -0.44
N ALA A 256 -11.32 1.77 0.29
CA ALA A 256 -12.18 2.88 -0.12
C ALA A 256 -11.66 3.54 -1.41
N GLY A 257 -10.33 3.62 -1.56
CA GLY A 257 -9.67 4.13 -2.76
C GLY A 257 -10.02 3.38 -4.04
N VAL A 258 -10.32 2.07 -3.98
CA VAL A 258 -10.77 1.30 -5.15
C VAL A 258 -12.05 1.89 -5.74
N LEU A 259 -13.03 2.24 -4.88
CA LEU A 259 -14.29 2.82 -5.35
C LEU A 259 -14.13 4.26 -5.83
N VAL A 260 -13.23 5.03 -5.23
CA VAL A 260 -12.87 6.38 -5.71
C VAL A 260 -12.28 6.28 -7.12
N LEU A 261 -11.26 5.44 -7.32
CA LEU A 261 -10.61 5.25 -8.62
C LEU A 261 -11.59 4.70 -9.67
N LEU A 262 -12.49 3.80 -9.29
CA LEU A 262 -13.55 3.31 -10.16
C LEU A 262 -14.54 4.42 -10.54
N ASN A 263 -14.91 5.31 -9.61
CA ASN A 263 -15.75 6.48 -9.86
C ASN A 263 -15.11 7.42 -10.90
N HIS A 264 -13.80 7.69 -10.76
CA HIS A 264 -13.04 8.46 -11.75
C HIS A 264 -12.93 7.73 -13.10
N TYR A 265 -12.71 6.42 -13.09
CA TYR A 265 -12.72 5.63 -14.32
C TYR A 265 -14.06 5.77 -15.06
N TYR A 266 -15.20 5.65 -14.37
CA TYR A 266 -16.52 5.82 -14.97
C TYR A 266 -16.73 7.22 -15.54
N PHE A 267 -16.29 8.26 -14.83
CA PHE A 267 -16.34 9.62 -15.35
C PHE A 267 -15.55 9.77 -16.65
N SER A 268 -14.34 9.21 -16.72
CA SER A 268 -13.52 9.26 -17.93
C SER A 268 -14.18 8.59 -19.14
N ARG A 269 -15.09 7.63 -18.91
CA ARG A 269 -15.81 6.88 -19.96
C ARG A 269 -17.17 7.44 -20.30
N THR A 270 -17.85 8.08 -19.35
CA THR A 270 -19.28 8.42 -19.47
C THR A 270 -19.58 9.91 -19.23
N GLY A 271 -18.63 10.67 -18.68
CA GLY A 271 -18.83 12.03 -18.20
C GLY A 271 -19.65 12.13 -16.90
N GLN A 272 -19.92 11.01 -16.23
CA GLN A 272 -20.70 10.96 -14.98
C GLN A 272 -19.93 10.22 -13.89
N TYR A 273 -20.04 10.73 -12.66
CA TYR A 273 -19.53 10.08 -11.45
C TYR A 273 -20.67 9.31 -10.76
N PRO A 274 -20.72 7.96 -10.82
CA PRO A 274 -21.80 7.18 -10.19
C PRO A 274 -21.96 7.39 -8.68
N LEU A 275 -20.85 7.74 -8.00
CA LEU A 275 -20.82 8.03 -6.56
C LEU A 275 -20.91 9.54 -6.25
N GLY A 276 -20.92 10.40 -7.28
CA GLY A 276 -20.80 11.86 -7.15
C GLY A 276 -19.35 12.35 -7.36
N GLU A 277 -19.20 13.60 -7.82
CA GLU A 277 -17.90 14.23 -8.12
C GLU A 277 -17.02 14.36 -6.87
N ASP A 278 -17.64 14.65 -5.72
CA ASP A 278 -16.95 14.88 -4.45
C ASP A 278 -16.67 13.59 -3.63
N PHE A 279 -17.08 12.42 -4.14
CA PHE A 279 -16.93 11.16 -3.41
C PHE A 279 -15.45 10.86 -3.13
N ASN A 280 -15.13 10.62 -1.87
CA ASN A 280 -13.76 10.42 -1.40
C ASN A 280 -13.66 9.28 -0.38
N ALA A 281 -12.43 8.88 -0.05
CA ALA A 281 -12.18 7.74 0.83
C ALA A 281 -12.83 7.88 2.22
N ARG A 282 -13.02 9.11 2.72
CA ARG A 282 -13.61 9.35 4.05
C ARG A 282 -15.13 9.25 4.09
N GLU A 283 -15.79 9.36 2.94
CA GLU A 283 -17.23 9.19 2.80
C GLU A 283 -17.63 7.75 2.46
N ALA A 284 -16.65 6.93 2.09
CA ALA A 284 -16.87 5.52 1.79
C ALA A 284 -17.27 4.74 3.06
N PRO A 285 -18.12 3.70 2.93
CA PRO A 285 -18.37 2.77 4.02
C PRO A 285 -17.09 2.15 4.57
N ALA A 286 -17.02 1.97 5.89
CA ALA A 286 -15.82 1.46 6.57
C ALA A 286 -15.69 -0.07 6.54
N ASP A 287 -16.78 -0.78 6.25
CA ASP A 287 -16.82 -2.25 6.20
C ASP A 287 -16.94 -2.78 4.76
N HIS A 288 -16.32 -3.93 4.54
CA HIS A 288 -16.22 -4.57 3.23
C HIS A 288 -17.58 -4.91 2.59
N PRO A 289 -18.56 -5.51 3.31
CA PRO A 289 -19.89 -5.75 2.74
C PRO A 289 -20.57 -4.48 2.23
N SER A 290 -20.49 -3.37 2.98
CA SER A 290 -21.08 -2.10 2.58
C SER A 290 -20.38 -1.48 1.36
N LEU A 291 -19.07 -1.68 1.20
CA LEU A 291 -18.34 -1.25 -0.02
C LEU A 291 -18.85 -2.00 -1.27
N ILE A 292 -19.03 -3.31 -1.17
CA ILE A 292 -19.60 -4.12 -2.26
C ILE A 292 -21.04 -3.69 -2.57
N GLU A 293 -21.86 -3.49 -1.54
CA GLU A 293 -23.24 -3.06 -1.72
C GLU A 293 -23.32 -1.69 -2.40
N LEU A 294 -22.51 -0.72 -1.96
CA LEU A 294 -22.42 0.59 -2.58
C LEU A 294 -22.06 0.47 -4.07
N ALA A 295 -21.09 -0.38 -4.40
CA ALA A 295 -20.69 -0.57 -5.78
C ALA A 295 -21.84 -1.14 -6.63
N VAL A 296 -22.50 -2.20 -6.16
CA VAL A 296 -23.63 -2.85 -6.84
C VAL A 296 -24.80 -1.91 -7.07
N GLN A 297 -25.07 -1.00 -6.13
CA GLN A 297 -26.16 -0.05 -6.24
C GLN A 297 -25.88 1.08 -7.23
N ARG A 298 -24.61 1.40 -7.50
CA ARG A 298 -24.24 2.65 -8.17
C ARG A 298 -23.59 2.46 -9.54
N PHE A 299 -22.80 1.41 -9.74
CA PHE A 299 -22.11 1.17 -11.00
C PHE A 299 -22.94 0.30 -11.94
N ASP A 300 -22.97 0.66 -13.22
CA ASP A 300 -23.62 -0.13 -14.27
C ASP A 300 -22.76 -1.36 -14.62
N PRO A 301 -23.25 -2.60 -14.39
CA PRO A 301 -22.49 -3.81 -14.70
C PRO A 301 -21.99 -3.89 -16.16
N ALA A 302 -22.71 -3.29 -17.11
CA ALA A 302 -22.32 -3.32 -18.53
C ALA A 302 -21.08 -2.46 -18.84
N LEU A 303 -20.75 -1.51 -17.96
CA LEU A 303 -19.61 -0.61 -18.12
C LEU A 303 -18.43 -0.96 -17.19
N MET A 304 -18.60 -2.01 -16.38
CA MET A 304 -17.60 -2.38 -15.39
C MET A 304 -16.33 -2.89 -16.09
N PRO A 305 -15.16 -2.27 -15.85
CA PRO A 305 -13.92 -2.78 -16.39
C PRO A 305 -13.54 -4.09 -15.68
N ARG A 306 -12.70 -4.89 -16.34
CA ARG A 306 -11.88 -5.86 -15.61
C ARG A 306 -10.88 -5.12 -14.74
N ILE A 307 -11.06 -5.17 -13.42
CA ILE A 307 -10.14 -4.54 -12.47
C ILE A 307 -8.97 -5.50 -12.21
N VAL A 308 -7.76 -4.96 -12.21
CA VAL A 308 -6.51 -5.64 -11.85
C VAL A 308 -5.99 -5.00 -10.57
N GLY A 309 -6.04 -5.74 -9.47
CA GLY A 309 -5.45 -5.34 -8.20
C GLY A 309 -4.05 -5.91 -8.09
N VAL A 310 -3.05 -5.09 -7.77
CA VAL A 310 -1.66 -5.53 -7.62
C VAL A 310 -1.08 -5.09 -6.29
N GLY A 311 -0.59 -6.04 -5.49
CA GLY A 311 0.06 -5.77 -4.21
C GLY A 311 1.19 -6.75 -3.91
N ASP A 312 1.94 -6.45 -2.87
CA ASP A 312 3.10 -7.23 -2.40
C ASP A 312 2.95 -7.69 -0.94
N THR A 313 2.04 -7.08 -0.18
CA THR A 313 1.99 -7.22 1.27
C THR A 313 0.78 -8.06 1.70
N LEU A 314 1.00 -9.36 1.86
CA LEU A 314 0.07 -10.30 2.48
C LEU A 314 0.75 -11.02 3.64
N THR A 315 0.02 -11.23 4.74
CA THR A 315 0.47 -12.10 5.82
C THR A 315 -0.62 -13.07 6.23
N SER A 316 -0.24 -14.30 6.57
CA SER A 316 -1.10 -15.26 7.27
C SER A 316 -0.28 -16.13 8.20
N THR A 317 -0.57 -16.07 9.49
CA THR A 317 0.14 -16.82 10.54
C THR A 317 -0.86 -17.38 11.54
N PRO A 318 -0.70 -18.63 12.01
CA PRO A 318 -1.55 -19.16 13.06
C PRO A 318 -1.19 -18.52 14.40
N ASP A 319 -2.20 -18.25 15.24
CA ASP A 319 -1.98 -17.87 16.63
C ASP A 319 -1.71 -19.09 17.52
N ASP A 320 -1.48 -18.87 18.81
CA ASP A 320 -1.21 -19.93 19.80
C ASP A 320 -2.35 -20.96 19.91
N SER A 321 -3.56 -20.60 19.47
CA SER A 321 -4.73 -21.49 19.44
C SER A 321 -4.90 -22.24 18.12
N GLY A 322 -4.03 -21.96 17.13
CA GLY A 322 -4.10 -22.49 15.77
C GLY A 322 -5.06 -21.75 14.85
N GLN A 323 -5.62 -20.60 15.27
CA GLN A 323 -6.48 -19.77 14.41
C GLN A 323 -5.62 -18.86 13.53
N TRP A 324 -5.97 -18.75 12.25
CA TRP A 324 -5.25 -17.92 11.30
C TRP A 324 -5.48 -16.42 11.56
N GLN A 325 -4.38 -15.70 11.78
CA GLN A 325 -4.32 -14.24 11.79
C GLN A 325 -3.83 -13.77 10.43
N ARG A 326 -4.67 -13.01 9.73
CA ARG A 326 -4.44 -12.54 8.36
C ARG A 326 -4.30 -11.04 8.35
N GLY A 327 -3.23 -10.54 7.76
CA GLY A 327 -2.92 -9.12 7.68
C GLY A 327 -2.28 -8.74 6.35
N GLY A 328 -1.62 -7.59 6.36
CA GLY A 328 -1.00 -6.99 5.19
C GLY A 328 -1.79 -5.78 4.67
N SER A 329 -1.08 -4.71 4.34
CA SER A 329 -1.67 -3.43 3.92
C SER A 329 -2.47 -3.55 2.62
N ASP A 330 -2.13 -4.49 1.75
CA ASP A 330 -2.81 -4.70 0.47
C ASP A 330 -4.04 -5.59 0.56
N ARG A 331 -4.12 -6.42 1.61
CA ARG A 331 -5.08 -7.53 1.69
C ARG A 331 -6.50 -7.06 1.43
N GLY A 332 -6.92 -6.00 2.11
CA GLY A 332 -8.29 -5.51 2.02
C GLY A 332 -8.68 -5.05 0.62
N PHE A 333 -7.85 -4.25 -0.04
CA PHE A 333 -8.21 -3.73 -1.37
C PHE A 333 -8.13 -4.82 -2.44
N LEU A 334 -7.17 -5.75 -2.33
CA LEU A 334 -7.10 -6.93 -3.21
C LEU A 334 -8.34 -7.83 -3.03
N THR A 335 -8.83 -7.97 -1.80
CA THR A 335 -10.06 -8.71 -1.50
C THR A 335 -11.27 -8.00 -2.12
N LEU A 336 -11.33 -6.67 -2.01
CA LEU A 336 -12.40 -5.89 -2.65
C LEU A 336 -12.38 -6.03 -4.18
N VAL A 337 -11.19 -5.97 -4.81
CA VAL A 337 -11.06 -6.19 -6.26
C VAL A 337 -11.55 -7.59 -6.65
N GLN A 338 -11.16 -8.63 -5.91
CA GLN A 338 -11.62 -10.00 -6.16
C GLN A 338 -13.15 -10.09 -6.09
N ASP A 339 -13.73 -9.59 -5.01
CA ASP A 339 -15.16 -9.74 -4.72
C ASP A 339 -16.03 -8.89 -5.65
N LEU A 340 -15.57 -7.71 -6.07
CA LEU A 340 -16.19 -6.96 -7.16
C LEU A 340 -16.19 -7.77 -8.46
N GLY A 341 -15.11 -8.50 -8.74
CA GLY A 341 -15.01 -9.34 -9.93
C GLY A 341 -16.00 -10.49 -9.93
N GLN A 342 -16.23 -11.09 -8.76
CA GLN A 342 -17.26 -12.11 -8.57
C GLN A 342 -18.66 -11.52 -8.69
N ARG A 343 -18.89 -10.34 -8.10
CA ARG A 343 -20.21 -9.72 -8.02
C ARG A 343 -20.71 -9.17 -9.35
N PHE A 344 -19.80 -8.65 -10.18
CA PHE A 344 -20.09 -8.10 -11.50
C PHE A 344 -19.75 -9.04 -12.66
N GLU A 345 -19.24 -10.25 -12.37
CA GLU A 345 -18.84 -11.26 -13.36
C GLU A 345 -17.81 -10.76 -14.39
N THR A 346 -16.96 -9.79 -14.00
CA THR A 346 -15.95 -9.17 -14.89
C THR A 346 -14.65 -9.97 -14.99
N GLY A 347 -14.48 -10.98 -14.13
CA GLY A 347 -13.26 -11.77 -14.04
C GLY A 347 -12.06 -10.90 -13.66
N ASN A 348 -12.19 -10.12 -12.59
CA ASN A 348 -11.09 -9.32 -12.05
C ASN A 348 -9.87 -10.18 -11.72
N ILE A 349 -8.71 -9.55 -11.73
CA ILE A 349 -7.42 -10.20 -11.55
C ILE A 349 -6.76 -9.65 -10.29
N VAL A 350 -6.30 -10.54 -9.42
CA VAL A 350 -5.41 -10.20 -8.30
C VAL A 350 -4.01 -10.70 -8.63
N ILE A 351 -3.03 -9.80 -8.64
CA ILE A 351 -1.61 -10.12 -8.85
C ILE A 351 -0.87 -9.90 -7.52
N PHE A 352 -0.14 -10.92 -7.08
CA PHE A 352 0.77 -10.82 -5.95
C PHE A 352 2.21 -10.75 -6.45
N VAL A 353 2.94 -9.72 -6.03
CA VAL A 353 4.37 -9.55 -6.34
C VAL A 353 5.20 -9.92 -5.13
N ASP A 354 6.12 -10.87 -5.29
CA ASP A 354 6.99 -11.28 -4.19
C ASP A 354 8.07 -10.23 -3.92
N SER A 355 7.88 -9.42 -2.90
CA SER A 355 8.82 -8.38 -2.48
C SER A 355 9.86 -8.83 -1.45
N SER A 356 9.86 -10.12 -1.07
CA SER A 356 10.71 -10.66 0.00
C SER A 356 12.21 -10.67 -0.33
N GLY A 357 12.58 -10.57 -1.61
CA GLY A 357 13.97 -10.51 -2.07
C GLY A 357 14.69 -9.18 -1.81
N GLY A 358 14.01 -8.18 -1.22
CA GLY A 358 14.55 -6.85 -0.94
C GLY A 358 15.40 -6.73 0.33
N GLU A 359 15.68 -5.48 0.74
CA GLU A 359 16.47 -5.20 1.95
C GLU A 359 15.67 -5.35 3.26
N VAL A 360 14.35 -5.34 3.14
CA VAL A 360 13.37 -5.47 4.22
C VAL A 360 12.90 -6.92 4.29
N ARG A 361 13.05 -7.55 5.46
CA ARG A 361 12.68 -8.95 5.65
C ARG A 361 11.15 -9.10 5.73
N ARG A 362 10.57 -9.90 4.84
CA ARG A 362 9.15 -10.27 4.81
C ARG A 362 8.96 -11.75 4.47
N PRO A 363 7.81 -12.36 4.79
CA PRO A 363 7.44 -13.65 4.20
C PRO A 363 7.49 -13.54 2.68
N GLY A 364 7.89 -14.62 2.02
CA GLY A 364 8.09 -14.69 0.58
C GLY A 364 7.60 -16.00 0.01
N VAL A 365 7.51 -16.08 -1.31
CA VAL A 365 7.15 -17.32 -2.00
C VAL A 365 8.34 -18.29 -1.89
N GLN A 366 8.08 -19.52 -1.48
CA GLN A 366 9.11 -20.55 -1.38
C GLN A 366 9.45 -21.07 -2.77
N THR A 367 10.33 -20.35 -3.47
CA THR A 367 10.63 -20.60 -4.90
C THR A 367 11.22 -21.97 -5.19
N ASP A 368 11.87 -22.59 -4.20
CA ASP A 368 12.44 -23.94 -4.27
C ASP A 368 11.37 -25.05 -4.34
N THR A 369 10.15 -24.74 -3.93
CA THR A 369 9.00 -25.65 -4.01
C THR A 369 8.17 -25.48 -5.29
N LEU A 370 8.50 -24.48 -6.13
CA LEU A 370 7.79 -24.21 -7.38
C LEU A 370 8.25 -25.14 -8.49
N ASP A 371 7.29 -25.71 -9.20
CA ASP A 371 7.50 -26.35 -10.50
C ASP A 371 7.16 -25.32 -11.59
N PRO A 372 8.14 -24.87 -12.41
CA PRO A 372 7.91 -23.87 -13.45
C PRO A 372 6.97 -24.37 -14.56
N ASP A 373 6.82 -25.70 -14.70
CA ASP A 373 5.91 -26.31 -15.69
C ASP A 373 4.52 -26.58 -15.10
N ALA A 374 4.31 -26.35 -13.79
CA ALA A 374 3.02 -26.51 -13.15
C ALA A 374 2.13 -25.28 -13.36
N ASP A 375 0.87 -25.53 -13.72
CA ASP A 375 -0.13 -24.48 -13.93
C ASP A 375 -0.54 -23.78 -12.61
N VAL A 376 -0.28 -24.39 -11.46
CA VAL A 376 -0.74 -23.93 -10.14
C VAL A 376 0.41 -23.94 -9.13
N VAL A 377 0.58 -22.81 -8.46
CA VAL A 377 1.43 -22.60 -7.29
C VAL A 377 0.82 -23.32 -6.09
N PRO A 378 1.53 -24.27 -5.47
CA PRO A 378 1.02 -24.97 -4.30
C PRO A 378 0.86 -24.02 -3.12
N ILE A 379 -0.15 -24.27 -2.27
CA ILE A 379 -0.44 -23.41 -1.11
C ILE A 379 0.74 -23.37 -0.13
N GLU A 380 1.51 -24.46 -0.06
CA GLU A 380 2.72 -24.58 0.73
C GLU A 380 3.79 -23.57 0.31
N ALA A 381 3.90 -23.27 -1.00
CA ALA A 381 4.81 -22.25 -1.50
C ALA A 381 4.45 -20.84 -1.02
N MET A 382 3.22 -20.64 -0.57
CA MET A 382 2.69 -19.37 -0.08
C MET A 382 2.62 -19.31 1.45
N SER A 383 3.33 -20.19 2.15
CA SER A 383 3.36 -20.23 3.62
C SER A 383 3.81 -18.89 4.21
N GLY A 384 3.04 -18.37 5.18
CA GLY A 384 3.28 -17.06 5.79
C GLY A 384 2.63 -15.89 5.03
N LEU A 385 2.23 -16.09 3.77
CA LEU A 385 1.52 -15.11 2.94
C LEU A 385 0.01 -15.38 2.93
N CYS A 386 -0.37 -16.65 2.75
CA CYS A 386 -1.75 -17.11 2.77
C CYS A 386 -1.85 -18.49 3.43
N ASP A 387 -3.07 -18.96 3.60
CA ASP A 387 -3.38 -20.27 4.18
C ASP A 387 -4.53 -20.96 3.41
N PRO A 388 -4.73 -22.28 3.62
CA PRO A 388 -5.77 -23.03 2.92
C PRO A 388 -7.19 -22.47 3.09
N GLU A 389 -7.47 -21.72 4.16
CA GLU A 389 -8.78 -21.13 4.45
C GLU A 389 -8.87 -19.64 4.07
N ASP A 390 -7.84 -19.07 3.44
CA ASP A 390 -7.78 -17.63 3.10
C ASP A 390 -8.83 -17.23 2.05
N PRO A 391 -9.77 -16.31 2.32
CA PRO A 391 -10.75 -15.91 1.30
C PRO A 391 -10.10 -15.21 0.09
N LEU A 392 -8.94 -14.59 0.26
CA LEU A 392 -8.21 -13.96 -0.83
C LEU A 392 -7.42 -15.03 -1.60
N ARG A 393 -7.68 -15.12 -2.92
CA ARG A 393 -7.03 -16.06 -3.84
C ARG A 393 -6.38 -15.27 -4.98
N PRO A 394 -5.10 -14.89 -4.84
CA PRO A 394 -4.38 -14.27 -5.95
C PRO A 394 -4.47 -15.12 -7.21
N ASN A 395 -4.65 -14.48 -8.36
CA ASN A 395 -4.67 -15.18 -9.64
C ASN A 395 -3.26 -15.46 -10.14
N LEU A 396 -2.40 -14.45 -10.12
CA LEU A 396 -1.04 -14.50 -10.65
C LEU A 396 -0.03 -14.19 -9.55
N ILE A 397 0.98 -15.04 -9.42
CA ILE A 397 2.10 -14.90 -8.50
C ILE A 397 3.34 -14.52 -9.31
N MET A 398 4.03 -13.45 -8.91
CA MET A 398 5.28 -13.00 -9.52
C MET A 398 6.45 -13.24 -8.55
N PRO A 399 7.02 -14.47 -8.49
CA PRO A 399 8.11 -14.80 -7.57
C PRO A 399 9.44 -14.09 -7.91
N GLY A 400 9.57 -13.55 -9.13
CA GLY A 400 10.69 -12.71 -9.54
C GLY A 400 10.59 -11.26 -9.05
N GLY A 401 9.58 -10.94 -8.23
CA GLY A 401 9.38 -9.65 -7.61
C GLY A 401 9.17 -8.49 -8.57
N HIS A 402 9.50 -7.28 -8.11
CA HIS A 402 9.21 -6.05 -8.85
C HIS A 402 9.83 -6.01 -10.26
N VAL A 403 11.02 -6.58 -10.46
CA VAL A 403 11.66 -6.64 -11.78
C VAL A 403 10.82 -7.46 -12.76
N GLN A 404 10.29 -8.61 -12.33
CA GLN A 404 9.40 -9.41 -13.17
C GLN A 404 8.11 -8.63 -13.49
N TYR A 405 7.53 -7.98 -12.48
CA TYR A 405 6.31 -7.19 -12.64
C TYR A 405 6.50 -6.01 -13.60
N VAL A 406 7.56 -5.21 -13.42
CA VAL A 406 7.87 -4.05 -14.27
C VAL A 406 8.04 -4.47 -15.73
N ASN A 407 8.79 -5.54 -15.99
CA ASN A 407 8.95 -6.07 -17.35
C ASN A 407 7.61 -6.49 -17.98
N TRP A 408 6.77 -7.18 -17.21
CA TRP A 408 5.43 -7.57 -17.66
C TRP A 408 4.52 -6.36 -17.94
N PHE A 409 4.55 -5.36 -17.05
CA PHE A 409 3.77 -4.12 -17.18
C PHE A 409 4.19 -3.31 -18.40
N CYS A 410 5.50 -3.13 -18.62
CA CYS A 410 6.05 -2.48 -19.80
C CYS A 410 5.65 -3.21 -21.10
N ALA A 411 5.67 -4.55 -21.11
CA ALA A 411 5.22 -5.33 -22.25
C ALA A 411 3.71 -5.20 -22.52
N LEU A 412 2.89 -5.08 -21.48
CA LEU A 412 1.46 -4.80 -21.60
C LEU A 412 1.21 -3.41 -22.20
N ALA A 413 1.90 -2.38 -21.70
CA ALA A 413 1.79 -1.02 -22.21
C ALA A 413 2.20 -0.93 -23.69
N ALA A 414 3.35 -1.52 -24.04
CA ALA A 414 3.84 -1.55 -25.42
C ALA A 414 2.83 -2.20 -26.38
N ALA A 415 2.22 -3.33 -25.99
CA ALA A 415 1.22 -4.02 -26.79
C ALA A 415 -0.10 -3.23 -26.92
N THR A 416 -0.44 -2.42 -25.93
CA THR A 416 -1.64 -1.57 -25.95
C THR A 416 -1.47 -0.39 -26.90
N ASN A 417 -0.28 0.20 -26.99
CA ASN A 417 0.02 1.32 -27.89
C ASN A 417 0.04 0.93 -29.38
N THR A 418 0.19 -0.36 -29.69
CA THR A 418 0.19 -0.87 -31.08
C THR A 418 -1.20 -1.13 -31.67
N ARG A 419 -2.26 -0.92 -30.90
CA ARG A 419 -3.66 -1.11 -31.31
C ARG A 419 -4.38 0.22 -31.34
#